data_AF-A0A418RU22-F1
#
_entry.id   AF-A0A418RU22-F1
#
_cell.length_a   1.000
_cell.length_b   1.000
_cell.length_c   1.000
_cell.angle_alpha   90.00
_cell.angle_beta   90.00
_cell.angle_gamma   90.00
#
_symmetry.space_group_name_H-M   'P 1'
#
loop_
_entity.id
_entity.type
_entity.pdbx_description
1 polymer ?
#
loop_
_entity_poly.entity_id
_entity_poly.type
_entity_poly.pdbx_seq_one_letter_code
_entity_poly.pdbx_strand_id
1 'polypeptide(L)'
;MGKIIISKGDFLEFSRATLKEFEANVSEHKINENLLQICNFLQNDNKQTKVCYIFGMGALPLSFYKKIEIMIGVEVVFYRTVLPPILKFLGFFIASYEGLVKIHNPLMLHGVFEILMSQSMVGLYIFDTEIETDFVNSVQNMQFKYDFGVKKDEGYLIYLVDADNDRSDTGIIEIISFGRDCPSEIQLS
;
A
#
# COMPACT_ATOMS: atom_id res chain seq x y z
N MET A 1 -10.45 -5.15 -23.65
CA MET A 1 -9.63 -6.31 -23.28
C MET A 1 -8.24 -5.80 -22.94
N GLY A 2 -7.96 -5.62 -21.65
CA GLY A 2 -6.65 -5.16 -21.18
C GLY A 2 -5.58 -6.19 -21.49
N LYS A 3 -4.42 -5.72 -21.97
CA LYS A 3 -3.27 -6.56 -22.28
C LYS A 3 -2.64 -6.95 -20.95
N ILE A 4 -2.73 -8.22 -20.55
CA ILE A 4 -2.00 -8.75 -19.40
C ILE A 4 -0.51 -8.71 -19.79
N ILE A 5 0.21 -7.70 -19.31
CA ILE A 5 1.65 -7.63 -19.46
C ILE A 5 2.23 -8.26 -18.19
N ILE A 6 2.65 -9.51 -18.30
CA ILE A 6 3.54 -10.11 -17.30
C ILE A 6 4.92 -9.50 -17.57
N SER A 7 5.17 -8.32 -17.02
CA SER A 7 6.50 -7.71 -17.11
C SER A 7 7.44 -8.61 -16.30
N LYS A 8 8.49 -9.12 -16.93
CA LYS A 8 9.62 -9.73 -16.23
C LYS A 8 10.46 -8.60 -15.64
N GLY A 9 9.90 -7.86 -14.69
CA GLY A 9 10.68 -7.01 -13.80
C GLY A 9 11.32 -7.90 -12.73
N ASP A 10 12.59 -7.64 -12.40
CA ASP A 10 13.35 -8.35 -11.35
C ASP A 10 12.74 -8.23 -9.93
N PHE A 11 11.54 -7.63 -9.81
CA PHE A 11 10.81 -7.44 -8.56
C PHE A 11 9.83 -8.58 -8.23
N LEU A 12 9.41 -9.41 -9.20
CA LEU A 12 8.30 -10.36 -8.99
C LEU A 12 8.82 -11.78 -8.67
N GLU A 13 9.11 -12.05 -7.39
CA GLU A 13 9.23 -13.43 -6.92
C GLU A 13 7.83 -14.08 -6.85
N PHE A 14 7.60 -15.10 -7.68
CA PHE A 14 6.36 -15.89 -7.66
C PHE A 14 6.28 -16.71 -6.36
N SER A 15 5.54 -16.23 -5.36
CA SER A 15 5.13 -17.04 -4.20
C SER A 15 4.08 -18.06 -4.64
N ARG A 16 4.15 -19.28 -4.07
CA ARG A 16 3.11 -20.32 -4.22
C ARG A 16 1.74 -19.84 -3.76
N ALA A 17 1.65 -18.86 -2.88
CA ALA A 17 0.40 -18.27 -2.42
C ALA A 17 -0.27 -17.34 -3.45
N THR A 18 0.46 -16.88 -4.48
CA THR A 18 -0.03 -15.86 -5.43
C THR A 18 -0.92 -16.50 -6.49
N LEU A 19 -2.15 -15.99 -6.62
CA LEU A 19 -3.07 -16.35 -7.71
C LEU A 19 -2.81 -15.52 -8.95
N LYS A 20 -2.74 -14.19 -8.78
CA LYS A 20 -2.63 -13.22 -9.86
C LYS A 20 -1.78 -12.04 -9.40
N GLU A 21 -0.90 -11.61 -10.28
CA GLU A 21 -0.11 -10.39 -10.12
C GLU A 21 -0.07 -9.69 -11.47
N PHE A 22 -0.32 -8.38 -11.50
CA PHE A 22 -0.26 -7.60 -12.73
C PHE A 22 0.17 -6.17 -12.47
N GLU A 23 0.73 -5.58 -13.51
CA GLU A 23 1.20 -4.20 -13.58
C GLU A 23 0.48 -3.50 -14.74
N ALA A 24 -0.10 -2.33 -14.51
CA ALA A 24 -0.83 -1.59 -15.51
C ALA A 24 -0.68 -0.07 -15.33
N ASN A 25 -0.72 0.66 -16.45
CA ASN A 25 -0.92 2.10 -16.41
C ASN A 25 -2.41 2.37 -16.17
N VAL A 26 -2.71 3.18 -15.16
CA VAL A 26 -4.08 3.48 -14.74
C VAL A 26 -4.34 4.97 -14.65
N SER A 27 -5.63 5.32 -14.59
CA SER A 27 -6.07 6.68 -14.29
C SER A 27 -6.38 6.81 -12.80
N GLU A 28 -6.34 8.02 -12.27
CA GLU A 28 -6.78 8.32 -10.90
C GLU A 28 -8.23 7.87 -10.65
N HIS A 29 -9.10 8.00 -11.65
CA HIS A 29 -10.48 7.49 -11.57
C HIS A 29 -10.51 5.98 -11.30
N LYS A 30 -9.66 5.22 -11.99
CA LYS A 30 -9.57 3.77 -11.81
C LYS A 30 -9.07 3.39 -10.42
N ILE A 31 -8.08 4.13 -9.91
CA ILE A 31 -7.61 3.96 -8.53
C ILE A 31 -8.74 4.17 -7.54
N ASN A 32 -9.53 5.22 -7.72
CA ASN A 32 -10.68 5.50 -6.85
C ASN A 32 -11.76 4.40 -6.90
N GLU A 33 -12.04 3.85 -8.08
CA GLU A 33 -12.93 2.67 -8.21
C GLU A 33 -12.38 1.47 -7.45
N ASN A 34 -11.08 1.18 -7.60
CA ASN A 34 -10.42 0.04 -6.97
C ASN A 34 -10.39 0.19 -5.44
N LEU A 35 -10.05 1.38 -4.92
CA LEU A 35 -10.10 1.68 -3.49
C LEU A 35 -11.52 1.55 -2.90
N LEU A 36 -12.55 1.95 -3.65
CA LEU A 36 -13.94 1.77 -3.24
C LEU A 36 -14.33 0.30 -3.14
N GLN A 37 -13.90 -0.54 -4.09
CA GLN A 37 -14.13 -1.98 -4.04
C GLN A 37 -13.43 -2.62 -2.83
N ILE A 38 -12.18 -2.22 -2.57
CA ILE A 38 -11.42 -2.68 -1.39
C ILE A 38 -12.11 -2.25 -0.08
N CYS A 39 -12.58 -1.00 -0.02
CA CYS A 39 -13.30 -0.49 1.14
C CYS A 39 -14.58 -1.29 1.41
N ASN A 40 -15.39 -1.56 0.37
CA ASN A 40 -16.60 -2.37 0.48
C ASN A 40 -16.28 -3.81 0.93
N PHE A 41 -15.20 -4.39 0.41
CA PHE A 41 -14.73 -5.70 0.83
C PHE A 41 -14.42 -5.73 2.34
N LEU A 42 -13.63 -4.77 2.83
CA LEU A 42 -13.28 -4.68 4.25
C LEU A 42 -14.50 -4.44 5.15
N GLN A 43 -15.51 -3.70 4.69
CA GLN A 43 -16.76 -3.50 5.45
C GLN A 43 -17.60 -4.77 5.56
N ASN A 44 -17.51 -5.66 4.57
CA ASN A 44 -18.27 -6.91 4.54
C ASN A 44 -17.56 -8.08 5.24
N ASP A 45 -16.30 -7.88 5.70
CA ASP A 45 -15.60 -8.88 6.52
C ASP A 45 -16.18 -8.97 7.93
N ASN A 46 -17.28 -9.71 8.04
CA ASN A 46 -17.99 -9.94 9.31
C ASN A 46 -17.15 -10.66 10.37
N LYS A 47 -16.04 -11.31 9.98
CA LYS A 47 -15.19 -12.07 10.91
C LYS A 47 -14.09 -11.22 11.53
N GLN A 48 -13.81 -10.03 11.00
CA GLN A 48 -12.72 -9.15 11.42
C GLN A 48 -11.37 -9.89 11.50
N THR A 49 -11.13 -10.83 10.59
CA THR A 49 -9.88 -11.61 10.58
C THR A 49 -8.79 -10.89 9.81
N LYS A 50 -9.16 -9.95 8.94
CA LYS A 50 -8.23 -9.17 8.12
C LYS A 50 -7.83 -7.85 8.78
N VAL A 51 -6.58 -7.46 8.57
CA VAL A 51 -6.05 -6.12 8.87
C VAL A 51 -5.78 -5.37 7.58
N CYS A 52 -5.84 -4.03 7.64
CA CYS A 52 -5.54 -3.16 6.51
C CYS A 52 -4.45 -2.16 6.90
N TYR A 53 -3.39 -2.12 6.10
CA TYR A 53 -2.27 -1.23 6.27
C TYR A 53 -2.01 -0.43 5.00
N ILE A 54 -1.58 0.82 5.15
CA ILE A 54 -1.10 1.66 4.07
C ILE A 54 0.33 2.10 4.42
N PHE A 55 1.28 1.80 3.53
CA PHE A 55 2.67 2.18 3.66
C PHE A 55 3.00 3.23 2.60
N GLY A 56 3.36 4.43 3.06
CA GLY A 56 3.92 5.47 2.19
C GLY A 56 5.37 5.16 1.89
N MET A 57 5.64 4.68 0.67
CA MET A 57 6.94 4.26 0.17
C MET A 57 7.60 5.41 -0.59
N GLY A 58 8.14 6.35 0.16
CA GLY A 58 9.04 7.34 -0.38
C GLY A 58 8.99 8.63 0.40
N ALA A 59 9.64 9.64 -0.15
CA ALA A 59 10.05 10.82 0.58
C ALA A 59 8.86 11.77 0.79
N LEU A 60 7.93 11.46 1.70
CA LEU A 60 6.74 12.28 1.98
C LEU A 60 7.03 13.39 3.00
N PRO A 61 6.24 14.49 3.02
CA PRO A 61 6.35 15.51 4.05
C PRO A 61 5.85 15.02 5.41
N LEU A 62 6.52 15.41 6.50
CA LEU A 62 6.08 15.12 7.87
C LEU A 62 4.64 15.57 8.16
N SER A 63 4.20 16.64 7.51
CA SER A 63 2.83 17.17 7.67
C SER A 63 1.75 16.18 7.26
N PHE A 64 2.03 15.23 6.36
CA PHE A 64 1.05 14.22 5.95
C PHE A 64 0.75 13.27 7.10
N TYR A 65 1.78 12.72 7.75
CA TYR A 65 1.60 11.84 8.90
C TYR A 65 0.94 12.56 10.07
N LYS A 66 1.31 13.82 10.34
CA LYS A 66 0.63 14.64 11.37
C LYS A 66 -0.86 14.86 11.07
N LYS A 67 -1.22 15.01 9.79
CA LYS A 67 -2.63 15.13 9.36
C LYS A 67 -3.36 13.80 9.54
N ILE A 68 -2.70 12.68 9.29
CA ILE A 68 -3.28 11.33 9.43
C ILE A 68 -3.43 10.95 10.91
N GLU A 69 -2.48 11.30 11.78
CA GLU A 69 -2.52 11.01 13.23
C GLU A 69 -3.79 11.53 13.92
N ILE A 70 -4.40 12.59 13.41
CA ILE A 70 -5.63 13.17 13.97
C ILE A 70 -6.92 12.61 13.36
N MET A 71 -6.84 11.67 12.41
CA MET A 71 -8.00 11.04 11.78
C MET A 71 -8.58 9.92 12.67
N ILE A 72 -9.89 9.93 12.90
CA ILE A 72 -10.56 8.91 13.71
C ILE A 72 -10.62 7.58 12.95
N GLY A 73 -10.26 6.47 13.63
CA GLY A 73 -10.26 5.14 13.02
C GLY A 73 -9.00 4.85 12.19
N VAL A 74 -7.93 5.60 12.43
CA VAL A 74 -6.62 5.41 11.81
C VAL A 74 -5.56 5.43 12.92
N GLU A 75 -4.52 4.63 12.75
CA GLU A 75 -3.37 4.60 13.64
C GLU A 75 -2.09 4.74 12.81
N VAL A 76 -1.28 5.74 13.12
CA VAL A 76 0.06 5.85 12.53
C VAL A 76 1.01 5.00 13.36
N VAL A 77 1.38 3.82 12.84
CA VAL A 77 2.23 2.85 13.55
C VAL A 77 3.65 3.36 13.69
N PHE A 78 4.19 3.91 12.60
CA PHE A 78 5.44 4.68 12.63
C PHE A 78 5.54 5.60 11.42
N TYR A 79 6.38 6.61 11.54
CA TYR A 79 7.01 7.29 10.41
C TYR A 79 8.45 7.61 10.78
N ARG A 80 9.32 7.68 9.78
CA ARG A 80 10.73 8.04 9.97
C ARG A 80 11.28 8.73 8.75
N THR A 81 12.32 9.53 8.95
CA THR A 81 13.04 10.12 7.82
C THR A 81 13.94 9.08 7.17
N VAL A 82 13.92 9.01 5.84
CA VAL A 82 14.87 8.23 5.02
C VAL A 82 16.21 8.93 4.86
N LEU A 83 16.35 10.17 5.36
CA LEU A 83 17.61 10.91 5.29
C LEU A 83 18.68 10.26 6.19
N PRO A 84 19.95 10.30 5.76
CA PRO A 84 21.05 9.85 6.59
C PRO A 84 21.13 10.69 7.88
N PRO A 85 21.69 10.14 8.99
CA PRO A 85 21.73 10.81 10.30
C PRO A 85 22.17 12.27 10.28
N ILE A 86 23.16 12.60 9.45
CA ILE A 86 23.74 13.95 9.32
C ILE A 86 22.74 14.95 8.71
N LEU A 87 21.82 14.48 7.86
CA LEU A 87 20.86 15.32 7.15
C LEU A 87 19.46 15.31 7.79
N LYS A 88 19.24 14.58 8.89
CA LYS A 88 17.91 14.44 9.51
C LYS A 88 17.23 15.77 9.84
N PHE A 89 18.00 16.81 10.17
CA PHE A 89 17.46 18.14 10.45
C PHE A 89 16.76 18.78 9.24
N LEU A 90 17.12 18.39 8.01
CA LEU A 90 16.46 18.86 6.79
C LEU A 90 15.07 18.25 6.63
N GLY A 91 14.76 17.12 7.26
CA GLY A 91 13.48 16.44 7.10
C GLY A 91 12.28 17.29 7.50
N PHE A 92 12.47 18.30 8.36
CA PHE A 92 11.41 19.27 8.66
C PHE A 92 11.03 20.17 7.48
N PHE A 93 11.95 20.36 6.53
CA PHE A 93 11.80 21.27 5.39
C PHE A 93 11.59 20.54 4.07
N ILE A 94 12.04 19.28 3.97
CA ILE A 94 11.93 18.49 2.74
C ILE A 94 11.12 17.22 2.95
N ALA A 95 10.39 16.86 1.91
CA ALA A 95 9.70 15.59 1.79
C ALA A 95 10.76 14.48 1.88
N SER A 96 10.66 13.63 2.90
CA SER A 96 11.73 12.69 3.29
C SER A 96 11.29 11.63 4.29
N TYR A 97 9.99 11.50 4.55
CA TYR A 97 9.44 10.55 5.51
C TYR A 97 8.73 9.43 4.81
N GLU A 98 9.03 8.21 5.21
CA GLU A 98 8.19 7.03 4.97
C GLU A 98 7.45 6.68 6.27
N GLY A 99 6.42 5.85 6.18
CA GLY A 99 5.63 5.52 7.34
C GLY A 99 4.47 4.59 7.05
N LEU A 100 4.12 3.82 8.08
CA LEU A 100 3.12 2.77 8.06
C LEU A 100 1.91 3.21 8.87
N VAL A 101 0.74 3.06 8.27
CA VAL A 101 -0.55 3.46 8.83
C VAL A 101 -1.47 2.25 8.87
N LYS A 102 -2.05 1.95 10.02
CA LYS A 102 -3.10 0.94 10.18
C LYS A 102 -4.48 1.59 10.04
N ILE A 103 -5.35 0.97 9.25
CA ILE A 103 -6.71 1.43 9.01
C ILE A 103 -7.67 0.59 9.85
N HIS A 104 -8.22 1.19 10.91
CA HIS A 104 -9.24 0.54 11.77
C HIS A 104 -10.66 0.77 11.25
N ASN A 105 -10.90 1.91 10.60
CA ASN A 105 -12.17 2.23 9.94
C ASN A 105 -11.98 2.22 8.42
N PRO A 106 -12.54 1.24 7.69
CA PRO A 106 -12.42 1.16 6.23
C PRO A 106 -12.84 2.43 5.49
N LEU A 107 -13.76 3.24 6.04
CA LEU A 107 -14.18 4.51 5.43
C LEU A 107 -13.04 5.54 5.33
N MET A 108 -11.98 5.40 6.13
CA MET A 108 -10.82 6.29 6.10
C MET A 108 -9.77 5.87 5.05
N LEU A 109 -9.89 4.67 4.49
CA LEU A 109 -8.93 4.09 3.54
C LEU A 109 -8.63 5.04 2.39
N HIS A 110 -9.68 5.53 1.72
CA HIS A 110 -9.56 6.40 0.55
C HIS A 110 -8.85 7.71 0.90
N GLY A 111 -9.28 8.40 1.96
CA GLY A 111 -8.68 9.66 2.38
C GLY A 111 -7.22 9.53 2.84
N VAL A 112 -6.85 8.43 3.51
CA VAL A 112 -5.45 8.17 3.88
C VAL A 112 -4.61 7.84 2.65
N PHE A 113 -5.12 7.00 1.76
CA PHE A 113 -4.42 6.60 0.54
C PHE A 113 -4.13 7.81 -0.36
N GLU A 114 -5.12 8.67 -0.60
CA GLU A 114 -4.94 9.90 -1.40
C GLU A 114 -3.89 10.85 -0.82
N ILE A 115 -3.89 11.04 0.51
CA ILE A 115 -2.87 11.88 1.17
C ILE A 115 -1.47 11.35 0.85
N LEU A 116 -1.25 10.04 1.01
CA LEU A 116 0.07 9.44 0.82
C LEU A 116 0.45 9.33 -0.66
N MET A 117 -0.51 9.07 -1.56
CA MET A 117 -0.28 8.84 -2.99
C MET A 117 0.13 10.12 -3.72
N SER A 118 -0.18 11.30 -3.19
CA SER A 118 0.02 12.57 -3.89
C SER A 118 1.46 12.87 -4.35
N GLN A 119 2.49 12.23 -3.78
CA GLN A 119 3.90 12.55 -4.08
C GLN A 119 4.83 11.32 -4.13
N SER A 120 4.30 10.11 -4.03
CA SER A 120 5.14 8.93 -3.83
C SER A 120 4.42 7.64 -4.15
N MET A 121 5.20 6.57 -4.29
CA MET A 121 4.68 5.22 -4.24
C MET A 121 3.98 4.94 -2.90
N VAL A 122 2.84 4.28 -2.96
CA VAL A 122 2.04 3.87 -1.81
C VAL A 122 1.62 2.42 -1.98
N GLY A 123 1.68 1.66 -0.89
CA GLY A 123 1.20 0.29 -0.86
C GLY A 123 0.13 0.10 0.18
N LEU A 124 -0.97 -0.52 -0.24
CA LEU A 124 -2.02 -1.02 0.62
C LEU A 124 -1.87 -2.54 0.76
N TYR A 125 -1.93 -3.02 1.99
CA TYR A 125 -1.73 -4.41 2.36
C TYR A 125 -2.93 -4.87 3.17
N ILE A 126 -3.58 -5.94 2.72
CA ILE A 126 -4.66 -6.61 3.45
C ILE A 126 -4.31 -8.08 3.58
N PHE A 127 -4.38 -8.61 4.80
CA PHE A 127 -4.00 -9.97 5.13
C PHE A 127 -4.54 -10.36 6.51
N ASP A 128 -4.44 -11.64 6.88
CA ASP A 128 -4.92 -12.11 8.19
C ASP A 128 -4.08 -11.61 9.37
N THR A 129 -4.78 -11.24 10.45
CA THR A 129 -4.20 -10.80 11.74
C THR A 129 -3.07 -11.69 12.27
N GLU A 130 -3.09 -12.99 11.96
CA GLU A 130 -2.09 -13.97 12.40
C GLU A 130 -0.65 -13.61 12.00
N ILE A 131 -0.45 -12.91 10.87
CA ILE A 131 0.89 -12.53 10.39
C ILE A 131 1.22 -11.05 10.64
N GLU A 132 0.36 -10.30 11.33
CA GLU A 132 0.49 -8.85 11.52
C GLU A 132 1.80 -8.46 12.21
N THR A 133 2.19 -9.18 13.27
CA THR A 133 3.43 -8.88 14.00
C THR A 133 4.66 -9.04 13.10
N ASP A 134 4.70 -10.12 12.31
CA ASP A 134 5.78 -10.38 11.36
C ASP A 134 5.84 -9.32 10.26
N PHE A 135 4.68 -8.90 9.75
CA PHE A 135 4.58 -7.83 8.76
C PHE A 135 5.14 -6.51 9.30
N VAL A 136 4.63 -6.02 10.44
CA VAL A 136 5.07 -4.74 11.01
C VAL A 136 6.58 -4.73 11.27
N ASN A 137 7.11 -5.83 11.83
CA ASN A 137 8.54 -6.00 12.03
C ASN A 137 9.32 -5.98 10.71
N SER A 138 8.80 -6.61 9.65
CA SER A 138 9.46 -6.67 8.34
C SER A 138 9.53 -5.30 7.67
N VAL A 139 8.43 -4.52 7.71
CA VAL A 139 8.38 -3.14 7.18
C VAL A 139 9.35 -2.24 7.97
N GLN A 140 9.32 -2.31 9.30
CA GLN A 140 10.20 -1.48 10.14
C GLN A 140 11.69 -1.77 9.90
N ASN A 141 12.05 -3.03 9.62
CA ASN A 141 13.45 -3.41 9.38
C ASN A 141 13.89 -3.27 7.91
N MET A 142 13.04 -2.73 7.02
CA MET A 142 13.30 -2.60 5.58
C MET A 142 13.87 -3.89 4.97
N GLN A 143 13.26 -5.04 5.27
CA GLN A 143 13.61 -6.22 4.50
C GLN A 143 13.29 -5.92 3.02
N PHE A 144 14.26 -6.12 2.11
CA PHE A 144 14.26 -5.67 0.71
C PHE A 144 13.15 -6.27 -0.18
N LYS A 145 12.04 -6.74 0.39
CA LYS A 145 10.89 -7.29 -0.32
C LYS A 145 9.70 -6.37 -0.16
N TYR A 146 9.10 -5.97 -1.28
CA TYR A 146 7.89 -5.13 -1.28
C TYR A 146 6.69 -5.82 -0.61
N ASP A 147 6.69 -7.15 -0.53
CA ASP A 147 5.58 -7.89 0.07
C ASP A 147 5.63 -7.95 1.59
N PHE A 148 6.78 -7.61 2.21
CA PHE A 148 7.00 -7.67 3.66
C PHE A 148 6.51 -8.97 4.33
N GLY A 149 6.58 -10.09 3.63
CA GLY A 149 6.15 -11.40 4.12
C GLY A 149 4.63 -11.67 4.05
N VAL A 150 3.84 -10.73 3.51
CA VAL A 150 2.39 -10.87 3.34
C VAL A 150 2.02 -12.07 2.46
N LYS A 151 2.86 -12.41 1.48
CA LYS A 151 2.67 -13.59 0.60
C LYS A 151 2.76 -14.95 1.30
N LYS A 152 2.90 -15.00 2.63
CA LYS A 152 2.72 -16.21 3.44
C LYS A 152 1.24 -16.49 3.74
N ASP A 153 0.40 -15.46 3.77
CA ASP A 153 -1.07 -15.59 3.81
C ASP A 153 -1.56 -16.04 2.42
N GLU A 154 -2.52 -16.95 2.35
CA GLU A 154 -3.15 -17.34 1.08
C GLU A 154 -4.31 -16.41 0.70
N GLY A 155 -4.86 -15.64 1.64
CA GLY A 155 -5.96 -14.70 1.41
C GLY A 155 -5.54 -13.22 1.32
N TYR A 156 -4.28 -12.94 0.98
CA TYR A 156 -3.76 -11.58 0.95
C TYR A 156 -4.23 -10.76 -0.26
N LEU A 157 -4.13 -9.43 -0.12
CA LEU A 157 -4.19 -8.44 -1.19
C LEU A 157 -3.07 -7.41 -0.99
N ILE A 158 -2.27 -7.19 -2.02
CA ILE A 158 -1.34 -6.07 -2.13
C ILE A 158 -1.83 -5.19 -3.28
N TYR A 159 -1.99 -3.90 -3.00
CA TYR A 159 -2.38 -2.88 -3.97
C TYR A 159 -1.40 -1.72 -3.89
N LEU A 160 -0.52 -1.62 -4.89
CA LEU A 160 0.54 -0.63 -4.97
C LEU A 160 0.22 0.36 -6.08
N VAL A 161 0.46 1.63 -5.80
CA VAL A 161 0.35 2.70 -6.78
C VAL A 161 1.62 3.52 -6.72
N ASP A 162 2.26 3.69 -7.87
CA ASP A 162 3.37 4.62 -8.07
C ASP A 162 2.86 5.85 -8.80
N ALA A 163 2.68 6.92 -8.04
CA ALA A 163 2.16 8.20 -8.50
C ALA A 163 3.28 9.26 -8.52
N ASP A 164 4.29 9.02 -9.36
CA ASP A 164 5.24 10.06 -9.75
C ASP A 164 4.53 11.05 -10.70
N ASN A 165 3.88 12.06 -10.11
CA ASN A 165 3.09 13.06 -10.83
C ASN A 165 3.94 14.17 -11.49
N ASP A 166 3.43 14.66 -12.62
CA ASP A 166 3.77 15.87 -13.39
C ASP A 166 5.06 15.95 -14.22
N ARG A 167 5.99 14.98 -14.14
CA ARG A 167 7.25 15.04 -14.92
C ARG A 167 7.56 13.86 -15.82
N SER A 168 6.81 12.77 -15.75
CA SER A 168 7.04 11.59 -16.59
C SER A 168 5.86 11.37 -17.55
N ASP A 169 6.17 11.12 -18.82
CA ASP A 169 5.18 10.75 -19.85
C ASP A 169 4.56 9.35 -19.61
N THR A 170 4.84 8.71 -18.45
CA THR A 170 4.59 7.29 -18.20
C THR A 170 3.24 7.00 -17.55
N GLY A 171 2.59 7.98 -16.92
CA GLY A 171 1.32 7.81 -16.21
C GLY A 171 1.48 7.12 -14.85
N ILE A 172 0.36 6.90 -14.15
CA ILE A 172 0.33 6.23 -12.84
C ILE A 172 0.45 4.73 -13.04
N ILE A 173 1.42 4.10 -12.36
CA ILE A 173 1.61 2.64 -12.42
C ILE A 173 0.91 2.01 -11.23
N GLU A 174 0.07 1.01 -11.50
CA GLU A 174 -0.60 0.20 -10.49
C GLU A 174 -0.05 -1.22 -10.54
N ILE A 175 0.25 -1.78 -9.37
CA ILE A 175 0.60 -3.19 -9.21
C ILE A 175 -0.39 -3.81 -8.23
N ILE A 176 -1.04 -4.89 -8.65
CA ILE A 176 -1.99 -5.62 -7.80
C ILE A 176 -1.54 -7.06 -7.69
N SER A 177 -1.51 -7.59 -6.47
CA SER A 177 -1.16 -8.97 -6.18
C SER A 177 -2.16 -9.61 -5.23
N PHE A 178 -2.67 -10.78 -5.61
CA PHE A 178 -3.72 -11.52 -4.89
C PHE A 178 -3.23 -12.87 -4.42
N GLY A 179 -3.62 -13.24 -3.21
CA GLY A 179 -3.54 -14.60 -2.72
C GLY A 179 -4.57 -15.54 -3.37
N ARG A 180 -4.31 -16.86 -3.32
CA ARG A 180 -5.21 -17.92 -3.83
C ARG A 180 -6.60 -17.93 -3.21
N ASP A 181 -6.69 -17.59 -1.93
CA ASP A 181 -7.93 -17.54 -1.17
C ASP A 181 -8.47 -16.11 -1.06
N CYS A 182 -7.92 -15.16 -1.84
CA CYS A 182 -8.46 -13.82 -1.89
C CYS A 182 -9.85 -13.86 -2.54
N PRO A 183 -10.89 -13.27 -1.91
CA PRO A 183 -12.25 -13.37 -2.41
C PRO A 183 -12.40 -12.87 -3.85
N SER A 184 -13.08 -13.67 -4.67
CA SER A 184 -13.31 -13.37 -6.09
C SER A 184 -14.17 -12.13 -6.34
N GLU A 185 -14.71 -11.53 -5.28
CA GLU A 185 -15.47 -10.28 -5.28
C GLU A 185 -14.57 -9.06 -5.51
N ILE A 186 -13.27 -9.17 -5.21
CA ILE A 186 -12.27 -8.15 -5.50
C ILE A 186 -11.72 -8.40 -6.92
N GLN A 187 -12.48 -7.98 -7.94
CA GLN A 187 -12.05 -8.05 -9.35
C GLN A 187 -11.49 -6.70 -9.80
N LEU A 188 -10.35 -6.33 -9.23
CA LEU A 188 -9.60 -5.16 -9.71
C LEU A 188 -9.15 -5.45 -11.16
N SER A 189 -9.40 -4.50 -12.06
CA SER A 189 -9.35 -4.67 -13.52
C SER A 189 -8.33 -3.79 -14.18
#